data_AF-A0A8S3JUQ0-F1
#
_entry.id   AF-A0A8S3JUQ0-F1
#
_cell.length_a   1.000
_cell.length_b   1.000
_cell.length_c   1.000
_cell.angle_alpha   90.00
_cell.angle_beta   90.00
_cell.angle_gamma   90.00
#
_symmetry.space_group_name_H-M   'P 1'
#
loop_
_entity.id
_entity.type
_entity.pdbx_description
1 polymer ?
#
loop_
_entity_poly.entity_id
_entity_poly.type
_entity_poly.pdbx_seq_one_letter_code
_entity_poly.pdbx_strand_id
1 'polypeptide(L)'
;MIDKHSALPREQEILFTMHSVFRIVEITQTPSNSRLWEVQLTITDESDPQLAGLTDCIKEEIDGRGWHRMGKLMLQVGHFDQADELYNELLKGASTDSDIAYIYHELGRVRKGQGEYPEAVKFYEKSLEIKRKTLSEDDVSLADTYGNIGIVYKNMGGYSKALEYYEESIKIKEISL
;
A
#
# COMPACT_ATOMS: atom_id res chain seq x y z
N MET A 1 27.66 15.27 -18.36
CA MET A 1 27.61 13.97 -19.08
C MET A 1 26.22 13.69 -19.69
N ILE A 2 25.35 14.70 -19.84
CA ILE A 2 23.97 14.56 -20.35
C ILE A 2 23.87 14.97 -21.83
N ASP A 3 24.81 15.78 -22.33
CA ASP A 3 24.80 16.33 -23.72
C ASP A 3 24.94 15.29 -24.84
N LYS A 4 25.23 14.01 -24.54
CA LYS A 4 25.41 12.96 -25.56
C LYS A 4 24.13 12.25 -25.97
N HIS A 5 23.00 12.53 -25.31
CA HIS A 5 21.73 11.83 -25.55
C HIS A 5 20.54 12.75 -25.82
N SER A 6 20.75 14.04 -25.99
CA SER A 6 19.67 14.97 -26.35
C SER A 6 19.21 14.73 -27.80
N ALA A 7 17.90 14.58 -27.98
CA ALA A 7 17.29 14.42 -29.30
C ALA A 7 17.28 15.75 -30.07
N LEU A 8 17.34 16.88 -29.37
CA LEU A 8 17.36 18.23 -29.93
C LEU A 8 18.60 19.02 -29.44
N PRO A 9 19.68 19.08 -30.24
CA PRO A 9 20.99 19.63 -29.84
C PRO A 9 21.03 21.09 -29.38
N ARG A 10 19.91 21.83 -29.49
CA ARG A 10 19.78 23.25 -29.12
C ARG A 10 18.96 23.46 -27.84
N GLU A 11 18.39 22.41 -27.28
CA GLU A 11 17.53 22.49 -26.10
C GLU A 11 18.23 21.82 -24.91
N GLN A 12 18.16 22.47 -23.73
CA GLN A 12 18.60 21.85 -22.49
C GLN A 12 17.51 20.89 -22.02
N GLU A 13 17.65 19.62 -22.38
CA GLU A 13 16.72 18.57 -21.96
C GLU A 13 16.99 18.16 -20.51
N ILE A 14 15.95 18.14 -19.69
CA ILE A 14 15.98 17.61 -18.32
C ILE A 14 15.13 16.33 -18.30
N LEU A 15 15.75 15.21 -17.93
CA LEU A 15 15.05 13.94 -17.75
C LEU A 15 14.35 13.93 -16.39
N PHE A 16 13.02 13.92 -16.41
CA PHE A 16 12.23 13.73 -15.20
C PHE A 16 12.03 12.24 -14.91
N THR A 17 12.14 11.87 -13.63
CA THR A 17 11.74 10.53 -13.17
C THR A 17 10.21 10.42 -13.13
N MET A 18 9.65 9.21 -13.24
CA MET A 18 8.19 8.97 -13.33
C MET A 18 7.34 9.46 -12.14
N HIS A 19 7.94 10.03 -11.09
CA HIS A 19 7.24 10.44 -9.86
C HIS A 19 7.30 11.95 -9.60
N SER A 20 7.70 12.75 -10.59
CA SER A 20 7.78 14.20 -10.45
C SER A 20 6.45 14.85 -10.84
N VAL A 21 5.80 15.52 -9.90
CA VAL A 21 4.60 16.32 -10.14
C VAL A 21 5.01 17.78 -10.38
N PHE A 22 4.45 18.38 -11.43
CA PHE A 22 4.69 19.78 -11.80
C PHE A 22 3.40 20.55 -11.85
N ARG A 23 3.47 21.79 -11.37
CA ARG A 23 2.41 22.77 -11.52
C ARG A 23 2.64 23.56 -12.80
N ILE A 24 1.64 23.62 -13.66
CA ILE A 24 1.63 24.54 -14.80
C ILE A 24 1.35 25.94 -14.25
N VAL A 25 2.31 26.84 -14.44
CA VAL A 25 2.22 28.24 -14.00
C VAL A 25 1.60 29.08 -15.10
N GLU A 26 2.11 28.94 -16.33
CA GLU A 26 1.70 29.76 -17.46
C GLU A 26 1.83 28.97 -18.77
N ILE A 27 0.92 29.22 -19.71
CA ILE A 27 1.01 28.73 -21.08
C ILE A 27 0.90 29.93 -22.01
N THR A 28 1.96 30.22 -22.75
CA THR A 28 2.03 31.33 -23.70
C THR A 28 2.26 30.83 -25.11
N GLN A 29 1.56 31.40 -26.09
CA GLN A 29 1.80 31.07 -27.49
C GLN A 29 3.02 31.85 -27.98
N THR A 30 3.97 31.16 -28.62
CA THR A 30 5.18 31.85 -29.08
C THR A 30 4.84 32.85 -30.20
N PRO A 31 5.32 34.10 -30.13
CA PRO A 31 5.00 35.12 -31.14
C PRO A 31 5.51 34.77 -32.54
N SER A 32 6.55 33.95 -32.62
CA SER A 32 7.19 33.54 -33.87
C SER A 32 6.46 32.41 -34.60
N ASN A 33 5.63 31.62 -33.90
CA ASN A 33 4.94 30.48 -34.49
C ASN A 33 3.65 30.14 -33.71
N SER A 34 2.50 30.33 -34.35
CA SER A 34 1.18 30.03 -33.76
C SER A 34 0.94 28.56 -33.44
N ARG A 35 1.82 27.65 -33.88
CA ARG A 35 1.75 26.23 -33.52
C ARG A 35 2.63 25.85 -32.33
N LEU A 36 3.47 26.75 -31.85
CA LEU A 36 4.38 26.50 -30.73
C LEU A 36 3.89 27.23 -29.48
N TRP A 37 3.85 26.50 -28.38
CA TRP A 37 3.43 26.96 -27.06
C TRP A 37 4.56 26.75 -26.07
N GLU A 38 4.82 27.76 -25.27
CA GLU A 38 5.74 27.72 -24.15
C GLU A 38 4.94 27.48 -22.87
N VAL A 39 5.39 26.51 -22.06
CA VAL A 39 4.73 26.12 -20.81
C VAL A 39 5.72 26.30 -19.68
N GLN A 40 5.41 27.18 -18.74
CA GLN A 40 6.20 27.35 -17.52
C GLN A 40 5.72 26.34 -16.47
N LEU A 41 6.66 25.55 -15.96
CA LEU A 41 6.43 24.51 -14.95
C LEU A 41 7.22 24.83 -13.68
N THR A 42 6.61 24.56 -12.53
CA THR A 42 7.28 24.59 -11.22
C THR A 42 7.16 23.23 -10.54
N ILE A 43 8.24 22.74 -9.93
CA ILE A 43 8.22 21.52 -9.11
C ILE A 43 7.29 21.76 -7.91
N THR A 44 6.34 20.86 -7.69
CA THR A 44 5.53 20.87 -6.47
C THR A 44 6.32 20.24 -5.32
N ASP A 45 6.24 20.83 -4.12
CA ASP A 45 6.80 20.26 -2.90
C ASP A 45 5.68 19.84 -1.92
N GLU A 46 6.05 19.21 -0.80
CA GLU A 46 5.11 18.72 0.22
C GLU A 46 4.26 19.81 0.88
N SER A 47 4.60 21.09 0.69
CA SER A 47 3.83 22.23 1.21
C SER A 47 2.75 22.73 0.25
N ASP A 48 2.66 22.18 -0.97
CA ASP A 48 1.66 22.56 -1.96
C ASP A 48 0.24 22.05 -1.56
N PRO A 49 -0.71 22.94 -1.21
CA PRO A 49 -2.05 22.54 -0.77
C PRO A 49 -2.90 21.91 -1.88
N GLN A 50 -2.58 22.16 -3.17
CA GLN A 50 -3.26 21.49 -4.28
C GLN A 50 -2.61 20.15 -4.62
N LEU A 51 -1.34 19.91 -4.25
CA LEU A 51 -0.77 18.57 -4.31
C LEU A 51 -1.46 17.65 -3.30
N ALA A 52 -1.78 18.16 -2.10
CA ALA A 52 -2.62 17.46 -1.14
C ALA A 52 -4.02 17.19 -1.73
N GLY A 53 -4.66 18.20 -2.33
CA GLY A 53 -5.97 18.04 -3.00
C GLY A 53 -5.95 17.10 -4.21
N LEU A 54 -4.87 17.06 -4.98
CA LEU A 54 -4.67 16.10 -6.08
C LEU A 54 -4.45 14.69 -5.53
N THR A 55 -3.70 14.56 -4.44
CA THR A 55 -3.54 13.29 -3.74
C THR A 55 -4.88 12.79 -3.22
N ASP A 56 -5.73 13.68 -2.71
CA ASP A 56 -7.08 13.36 -2.26
C ASP A 56 -8.03 13.03 -3.43
N CYS A 57 -7.96 13.75 -4.55
CA CYS A 57 -8.68 13.38 -5.78
C CYS A 57 -8.25 12.01 -6.32
N ILE A 58 -6.94 11.72 -6.32
CA ILE A 58 -6.42 10.41 -6.68
C ILE A 58 -6.88 9.35 -5.66
N LYS A 59 -6.97 9.69 -4.36
CA LYS A 59 -7.58 8.80 -3.35
C LYS A 59 -9.07 8.54 -3.63
N GLU A 60 -9.81 9.51 -4.14
CA GLU A 60 -11.23 9.38 -4.48
C GLU A 60 -11.47 8.63 -5.80
N GLU A 61 -10.65 8.89 -6.83
CA GLU A 61 -10.74 8.20 -8.13
C GLU A 61 -10.32 6.73 -8.05
N ILE A 62 -9.43 6.41 -7.12
CA ILE A 62 -8.98 5.05 -6.85
C ILE A 62 -9.80 4.48 -5.69
N ASP A 63 -11.02 3.99 -5.99
CA ASP A 63 -11.83 3.12 -5.12
C ASP A 63 -10.92 2.14 -4.34
N GLY A 64 -11.20 1.90 -3.05
CA GLY A 64 -10.32 1.27 -2.05
C GLY A 64 -9.59 -0.01 -2.49
N ARG A 65 -10.12 -0.69 -3.51
CA ARG A 65 -9.43 -1.78 -4.24
C ARG A 65 -8.06 -1.41 -4.79
N GLY A 66 -7.80 -0.18 -5.22
CA GLY A 66 -6.51 0.22 -5.77
C GLY A 66 -5.42 0.38 -4.70
N TRP A 67 -5.77 0.97 -3.55
CA TRP A 67 -4.86 1.05 -2.41
C TRP A 67 -4.52 -0.33 -1.84
N HIS A 68 -5.48 -1.25 -1.79
CA HIS A 68 -5.22 -2.64 -1.40
C HIS A 68 -4.24 -3.34 -2.35
N ARG A 69 -4.37 -3.11 -3.67
CA ARG A 69 -3.43 -3.64 -4.67
C ARG A 69 -2.04 -3.05 -4.50
N MET A 70 -1.95 -1.73 -4.28
CA MET A 70 -0.69 -1.03 -4.06
C MET A 70 0.04 -1.56 -2.82
N GLY A 71 -0.65 -1.64 -1.68
CA GLY A 71 -0.08 -2.18 -0.44
C GLY A 71 0.38 -3.63 -0.59
N LYS A 72 -0.39 -4.48 -1.30
CA LYS A 72 0.04 -5.85 -1.61
C LYS A 72 1.29 -5.90 -2.47
N LEU A 73 1.42 -5.01 -3.46
CA LEU A 73 2.61 -4.93 -4.31
C LEU A 73 3.83 -4.47 -3.51
N MET A 74 3.67 -3.46 -2.64
CA MET A 74 4.73 -2.99 -1.74
C MET A 74 5.24 -4.15 -0.85
N LEU A 75 4.33 -4.94 -0.28
CA LEU A 75 4.68 -6.15 0.48
C LEU A 75 5.43 -7.20 -0.35
N GLN A 76 5.10 -7.38 -1.63
CA GLN A 76 5.77 -8.34 -2.51
C GLN A 76 7.18 -7.90 -2.90
N VAL A 77 7.37 -6.60 -3.13
CA VAL A 77 8.66 -6.01 -3.50
C VAL A 77 9.55 -5.77 -2.26
N GLY A 78 9.00 -5.89 -1.06
CA GLY A 78 9.72 -5.72 0.21
C GLY A 78 9.80 -4.28 0.70
N HIS A 79 8.98 -3.38 0.15
CA HIS A 79 8.86 -1.99 0.60
C HIS A 79 7.96 -1.92 1.85
N PHE A 80 8.44 -2.47 2.97
CA PHE A 80 7.63 -2.61 4.18
C PHE A 80 7.28 -1.27 4.84
N ASP A 81 8.18 -0.29 4.81
CA ASP A 81 7.94 1.02 5.45
C ASP A 81 6.83 1.80 4.72
N GLN A 82 6.86 1.80 3.37
CA GLN A 82 5.82 2.41 2.55
C GLN A 82 4.47 1.70 2.73
N ALA A 83 4.48 0.36 2.84
CA ALA A 83 3.27 -0.40 3.13
C ALA A 83 2.72 -0.06 4.53
N ASP A 84 3.58 0.13 5.52
CA ASP A 84 3.18 0.51 6.88
C ASP A 84 2.50 1.88 6.90
N GLU A 85 3.11 2.89 6.28
CA GLU A 85 2.53 4.23 6.17
C GLU A 85 1.15 4.18 5.49
N LEU A 86 1.06 3.47 4.37
CA LEU A 86 -0.20 3.29 3.65
C LEU A 86 -1.29 2.64 4.52
N TYR A 87 -1.00 1.50 5.14
CA TYR A 87 -2.00 0.79 5.93
C TYR A 87 -2.40 1.55 7.20
N ASN A 88 -1.49 2.29 7.84
CA ASN A 88 -1.83 3.16 8.96
C ASN A 88 -2.71 4.34 8.52
N GLU A 89 -2.49 4.90 7.32
CA GLU A 89 -3.35 5.95 6.79
C GLU A 89 -4.76 5.43 6.46
N LEU A 90 -4.84 4.26 5.80
CA LEU A 90 -6.12 3.58 5.57
C LEU A 90 -6.86 3.27 6.88
N LEU A 91 -6.13 2.91 7.95
CA LEU A 91 -6.71 2.61 9.24
C LEU A 91 -7.42 3.82 9.86
N LYS A 92 -6.90 5.05 9.67
CA LYS A 92 -7.52 6.28 10.17
C LYS A 92 -8.84 6.59 9.46
N GLY A 93 -8.95 6.24 8.17
CA GLY A 93 -10.14 6.46 7.35
C GLY A 93 -11.13 5.28 7.33
N ALA A 94 -10.79 4.15 7.94
CA ALA A 94 -11.61 2.95 7.92
C ALA A 94 -12.88 3.14 8.77
N SER A 95 -14.04 2.85 8.16
CA SER A 95 -15.35 3.02 8.80
C SER A 95 -16.09 1.69 9.02
N THR A 96 -15.61 0.59 8.44
CA THR A 96 -16.23 -0.74 8.58
C THR A 96 -15.30 -1.69 9.33
N ASP A 97 -15.88 -2.57 10.15
CA ASP A 97 -15.15 -3.64 10.83
C ASP A 97 -14.41 -4.55 9.85
N SER A 98 -14.98 -4.79 8.68
CA SER A 98 -14.35 -5.57 7.60
C SER A 98 -13.05 -4.91 7.13
N ASP A 99 -13.06 -3.60 6.89
CA ASP A 99 -11.87 -2.86 6.43
C ASP A 99 -10.82 -2.80 7.54
N ILE A 100 -11.22 -2.52 8.78
CA ILE A 100 -10.32 -2.50 9.94
C ILE A 100 -9.66 -3.87 10.12
N ALA A 101 -10.43 -4.95 10.04
CA ALA A 101 -9.90 -6.31 10.14
C ALA A 101 -8.92 -6.65 9.02
N TYR A 102 -9.22 -6.23 7.79
CA TYR A 102 -8.33 -6.39 6.65
C TYR A 102 -7.02 -5.62 6.83
N ILE A 103 -7.10 -4.34 7.22
CA ILE A 103 -5.93 -3.48 7.42
C ILE A 103 -5.03 -4.03 8.53
N TYR A 104 -5.60 -4.47 9.66
CA TYR A 104 -4.81 -5.13 10.70
C TYR A 104 -4.13 -6.42 10.21
N HIS A 105 -4.79 -7.21 9.36
CA HIS A 105 -4.16 -8.39 8.77
C HIS A 105 -2.95 -8.01 7.91
N GLU A 106 -3.07 -6.96 7.09
CA GLU A 106 -1.97 -6.50 6.23
C GLU A 106 -0.82 -5.87 7.05
N LEU A 107 -1.10 -5.10 8.10
CA LEU A 107 -0.08 -4.63 9.06
C LEU A 107 0.65 -5.80 9.73
N GLY A 108 -0.05 -6.89 10.04
CA GLY A 108 0.59 -8.13 10.50
C GLY A 108 1.56 -8.71 9.47
N ARG A 109 1.22 -8.64 8.17
CA ARG A 109 2.13 -9.05 7.08
C ARG A 109 3.35 -8.14 6.96
N VAL A 110 3.17 -6.82 7.12
CA VAL A 110 4.25 -5.83 7.14
C VAL A 110 5.26 -6.18 8.24
N ARG A 111 4.80 -6.29 9.50
CA ARG A 111 5.66 -6.60 10.66
C ARG A 111 6.37 -7.95 10.51
N LYS A 112 5.67 -8.97 9.99
CA LYS A 112 6.28 -10.27 9.66
C LYS A 112 7.41 -10.11 8.64
N GLY A 113 7.20 -9.29 7.61
CA GLY A 113 8.22 -9.00 6.58
C GLY A 113 9.45 -8.28 7.13
N GLN A 114 9.25 -7.39 8.11
CA GLN A 114 10.32 -6.71 8.84
C GLN A 114 11.04 -7.59 9.87
N GLY A 115 10.52 -8.80 10.15
CA GLY A 115 11.04 -9.69 11.20
C GLY A 115 10.55 -9.36 12.62
N GLU A 116 9.63 -8.41 12.75
CA GLU A 116 9.00 -7.99 14.01
C GLU A 116 7.86 -8.96 14.37
N TYR A 117 8.24 -10.19 14.72
CA TYR A 117 7.28 -11.28 14.90
C TYR A 117 6.28 -11.08 16.04
N PRO A 118 6.64 -10.59 17.24
CA PRO A 118 5.66 -10.35 18.30
C PRO A 118 4.60 -9.31 17.90
N GLU A 119 5.00 -8.26 17.20
CA GLU A 119 4.12 -7.22 16.67
C GLU A 119 3.20 -7.78 15.59
N ALA A 120 3.73 -8.63 14.70
CA ALA A 120 2.93 -9.32 13.69
C ALA A 120 1.80 -10.14 14.32
N VAL A 121 2.09 -10.91 15.39
CA VAL A 121 1.06 -11.68 16.11
C VAL A 121 -0.01 -10.74 16.68
N LYS A 122 0.36 -9.64 17.35
CA LYS A 122 -0.61 -8.68 17.91
C LYS A 122 -1.57 -8.14 16.84
N PHE A 123 -1.06 -7.82 15.65
CA PHE A 123 -1.90 -7.32 14.55
C PHE A 123 -2.82 -8.40 13.97
N TYR A 124 -2.32 -9.61 13.79
CA TYR A 124 -3.16 -10.73 13.35
C TYR A 124 -4.25 -11.07 14.38
N GLU A 125 -3.95 -11.03 15.67
CA GLU A 125 -4.93 -11.25 16.75
C GLU A 125 -6.03 -10.18 16.75
N LYS A 126 -5.68 -8.90 16.56
CA LYS A 126 -6.67 -7.82 16.38
C LYS A 126 -7.58 -8.06 15.17
N SER A 127 -7.01 -8.47 14.04
CA SER A 127 -7.78 -8.84 12.85
C SER A 127 -8.74 -10.00 13.13
N LEU A 128 -8.24 -11.04 13.81
CA LEU A 128 -9.01 -12.23 14.14
C LEU A 128 -10.15 -11.91 15.12
N GLU A 129 -9.92 -11.06 16.12
CA GLU A 129 -10.94 -10.64 17.07
C GLU A 129 -12.14 -9.99 16.36
N ILE A 130 -11.88 -9.13 15.38
CA ILE A 130 -12.93 -8.47 14.62
C ILE A 130 -13.63 -9.47 13.70
N LYS A 131 -12.88 -10.26 12.93
CA LYS A 131 -13.45 -11.28 12.03
C LYS A 131 -14.35 -12.27 12.76
N ARG A 132 -13.98 -12.71 13.97
CA ARG A 132 -14.81 -13.64 14.77
C ARG A 132 -16.12 -13.02 15.27
N LYS A 133 -16.22 -11.69 15.32
CA LYS A 133 -17.46 -10.99 15.69
C LYS A 133 -18.39 -10.77 14.49
N THR A 134 -17.83 -10.71 13.28
CA THR A 134 -18.56 -10.29 12.07
C THR A 134 -18.80 -11.41 11.06
N LEU A 135 -17.99 -12.47 11.09
CA LEU A 135 -18.04 -13.58 10.14
C LEU A 135 -18.54 -14.86 10.81
N SER A 136 -18.99 -15.83 10.00
CA SER A 136 -19.28 -17.18 10.47
C SER A 136 -18.00 -17.91 10.84
N GLU A 137 -18.11 -18.91 11.73
CA GLU A 137 -16.95 -19.65 12.25
C GLU A 137 -16.19 -20.44 11.17
N ASP A 138 -16.85 -20.74 10.05
CA ASP A 138 -16.33 -21.46 8.89
C ASP A 138 -15.81 -20.54 7.76
N ASP A 139 -15.78 -19.22 7.97
CA ASP A 139 -15.29 -18.29 6.97
C ASP A 139 -13.79 -18.50 6.68
N VAL A 140 -13.46 -18.78 5.42
CA VAL A 140 -12.09 -19.08 4.97
C VAL A 140 -11.09 -17.97 5.30
N SER A 141 -11.53 -16.71 5.43
CA SER A 141 -10.65 -15.61 5.80
C SER A 141 -10.15 -15.69 7.25
N LEU A 142 -10.82 -16.42 8.14
CA LEU A 142 -10.33 -16.77 9.48
C LEU A 142 -9.15 -17.74 9.38
N ALA A 143 -9.29 -18.75 8.52
CA ALA A 143 -8.24 -19.75 8.30
C ALA A 143 -6.93 -19.11 7.82
N ASP A 144 -7.01 -18.12 6.94
CA ASP A 144 -5.82 -17.42 6.45
C ASP A 144 -5.13 -16.60 7.55
N THR A 145 -5.89 -15.95 8.44
CA THR A 145 -5.30 -15.25 9.60
C THR A 145 -4.63 -16.25 10.56
N TYR A 146 -5.29 -17.36 10.89
CA TYR A 146 -4.69 -18.41 11.74
C TYR A 146 -3.41 -19.00 11.14
N GLY A 147 -3.43 -19.33 9.84
CA GLY A 147 -2.25 -19.84 9.14
C GLY A 147 -1.09 -18.85 9.16
N ASN A 148 -1.36 -17.55 9.02
CA ASN A 148 -0.33 -16.51 9.12
C ASN A 148 0.26 -16.40 10.53
N ILE A 149 -0.55 -16.51 11.59
CA ILE A 149 -0.04 -16.57 12.97
C ILE A 149 0.83 -17.82 13.16
N GLY A 150 0.41 -18.96 12.65
CA GLY A 150 1.20 -20.20 12.65
C GLY A 150 2.56 -20.04 11.97
N ILE A 151 2.61 -19.36 10.82
CA ILE A 151 3.87 -19.02 10.13
C ILE A 151 4.77 -18.16 11.03
N VAL A 152 4.21 -17.14 11.70
CA VAL A 152 4.99 -16.27 12.57
C VAL A 152 5.58 -17.04 13.75
N TYR A 153 4.79 -17.90 14.42
CA TYR A 153 5.30 -18.76 15.49
C TYR A 153 6.38 -19.74 15.02
N LYS A 154 6.20 -20.32 13.83
CA LYS A 154 7.22 -21.18 13.21
C LYS A 154 8.53 -20.42 13.00
N ASN A 155 8.46 -19.18 12.50
CA ASN A 155 9.65 -18.34 12.28
C ASN A 155 10.37 -17.97 13.59
N MET A 156 9.63 -17.87 14.72
CA MET A 156 10.19 -17.69 16.05
C MET A 156 10.71 -18.99 16.71
N GLY A 157 10.58 -20.15 16.04
CA GLY A 157 10.91 -21.47 16.61
C GLY A 157 9.87 -22.03 17.58
N GLY A 158 8.72 -21.39 17.73
CA GLY A 158 7.60 -21.81 18.58
C GLY A 158 6.73 -22.88 17.90
N TYR A 159 7.30 -24.04 17.60
CA TYR A 159 6.66 -25.07 16.78
C TYR A 159 5.34 -25.62 17.34
N SER A 160 5.23 -25.78 18.66
CA SER A 160 3.98 -26.27 19.29
C SER A 160 2.81 -25.31 19.05
N LYS A 161 3.03 -24.00 19.26
CA LYS A 161 2.01 -22.99 18.96
C LYS A 161 1.73 -22.91 17.46
N ALA A 162 2.76 -23.00 16.62
CA ALA A 162 2.57 -23.00 15.18
C ALA A 162 1.65 -24.14 14.73
N LEU A 163 1.82 -25.34 15.30
CA LEU A 163 0.97 -26.51 15.04
C LEU A 163 -0.47 -26.24 15.44
N GLU A 164 -0.72 -25.76 16.68
CA GLU A 164 -2.08 -25.41 17.16
C GLU A 164 -2.79 -24.46 16.18
N TYR A 165 -2.11 -23.40 15.73
CA TYR A 165 -2.69 -22.44 14.79
C TYR A 165 -2.91 -23.01 13.38
N TYR A 166 -2.05 -23.92 12.92
CA TYR A 166 -2.26 -24.60 11.64
C TYR A 166 -3.44 -25.58 11.70
N GLU A 167 -3.62 -26.29 12.82
CA GLU A 167 -4.76 -27.19 13.02
C GLU A 167 -6.08 -26.43 12.97
N GLU A 168 -6.19 -25.28 13.64
CA GLU A 168 -7.39 -24.42 13.55
C GLU A 168 -7.62 -23.89 12.13
N SER A 169 -6.56 -23.50 11.41
CA SER A 169 -6.66 -23.08 9.99
C SER A 169 -7.19 -24.19 9.09
N ILE A 170 -6.70 -25.42 9.26
CA ILE A 170 -7.12 -26.59 8.47
C ILE A 170 -8.58 -26.95 8.78
N LYS A 171 -8.94 -27.00 10.06
CA LYS A 171 -10.30 -27.32 10.50
C LYS A 171 -11.36 -26.43 9.84
N ILE A 172 -11.10 -25.12 9.76
CA ILE A 172 -12.01 -24.17 9.08
C ILE A 172 -12.08 -24.47 7.58
N LYS A 173 -10.94 -24.73 6.93
CA LYS A 173 -10.91 -25.06 5.49
C LYS A 173 -11.62 -26.38 5.17
N GLU A 174 -11.60 -27.35 6.07
CA GLU A 174 -12.31 -28.63 5.93
C GLU A 174 -13.83 -28.47 6.08
N ILE A 175 -14.30 -27.56 6.93
CA ILE A 175 -15.74 -27.28 7.10
C ILE A 175 -16.30 -26.51 5.91
N SER A 176 -15.50 -25.64 5.30
CA SER A 176 -15.93 -24.79 4.19
C SER A 176 -15.96 -25.50 2.81
N LEU A 177 -15.52 -26.76 2.71
CA LEU A 177 -15.50 -27.59 1.49
C LEU A 177 -16.74 -28.48 1.36
#